data_AF-A0AAE3M6S7-F1
#
_entry.id   AF-A0AAE3M6S7-F1
#
_cell.length_a   1.000
_cell.length_b   1.000
_cell.length_c   1.000
_cell.angle_alpha   90.00
_cell.angle_beta   90.00
_cell.angle_gamma   90.00
#
_symmetry.space_group_name_H-M   'P 1'
#
loop_
_entity.id
_entity.type
_entity.pdbx_description
1 polymer ?
#
loop_
_entity_poly.entity_id
_entity_poly.type
_entity_poly.pdbx_seq_one_letter_code
_entity_poly.pdbx_strand_id
1 'polypeptide(L)'
;MKRLTLFLFTSLVSVFTFSQNLTVNFDFDKWQVDEKSKVHILEFIKANNPTEVILEGFADTVGTTTYNKLLVKRRLEAIEDVILDVDQTIRIEKNNFGEAKSLSNHVEFRKVDIFLPSIKYIPKEPNYKTSQGFLIDNMNDTIIECEDGTRIEIPQNSLIVRETQAKPKGLIRFEVTEYYDVPEMIDANLTTQSGHEILETGGMLYIQAFSDDKECVIKDQFDIGINFRGITENDSMHMFTGFETNDGVDWKLLKTKPVIEQIERDYFIVDNMPTFLGGSVGAFKSYVSSRLRYPVIAQEKGIQGRVLVSFIVDKSGSIKNPKIVKSVHPSLDYEILRVLSLTPRWIPGTQKGRIVPVEIMIPFDFILNSGLPIDSTNRQTSKADFDVFVQNDSVIQKYEKQNQLFKEFYLRTNKMGWINCDKFYYYQNKKDIKIHTKTVAGNYYAIFNENRSIMRPNSYNIKSQIIGFNNIPSNQKVMIIGFKIINDEVYFTSFETNPNNETYEPGFEKVDKEELVAKMKSLGL
;
A
#
# COMPACT_ATOMS: atom_id res chain seq x y z
N MET A 1 -24.77 9.03 6.77
CA MET A 1 -23.89 10.00 7.47
C MET A 1 -22.81 9.22 8.18
N LYS A 2 -21.60 9.19 7.58
CA LYS A 2 -20.43 8.47 8.07
C LYS A 2 -19.87 9.20 9.29
N ARG A 3 -19.71 8.53 10.44
CA ARG A 3 -18.90 9.02 11.54
C ARG A 3 -17.46 8.57 11.29
N LEU A 4 -16.62 9.57 11.06
CA LEU A 4 -15.17 9.48 10.93
C LEU A 4 -14.62 9.33 12.36
N THR A 5 -14.13 8.16 12.74
CA THR A 5 -13.41 7.97 14.00
C THR A 5 -11.92 8.09 13.69
N LEU A 6 -11.40 9.31 13.91
CA LEU A 6 -10.01 9.69 13.82
C LEU A 6 -9.26 9.06 15.01
N PHE A 7 -8.35 8.11 14.76
CA PHE A 7 -7.45 7.63 15.80
C PHE A 7 -6.29 8.62 15.96
N LEU A 8 -6.21 9.25 17.13
CA LEU A 8 -5.03 9.99 17.58
C LEU A 8 -3.88 9.00 17.81
N PHE A 9 -2.89 9.02 16.93
CA PHE A 9 -1.53 8.67 17.32
C PHE A 9 -0.80 9.96 17.70
N THR A 10 -0.61 10.17 19.00
CA THR A 10 0.30 11.20 19.50
C THR A 10 1.73 10.71 19.32
N SER A 11 2.28 10.81 18.12
CA SER A 11 3.72 10.96 17.93
C SER A 11 3.99 12.45 17.75
N LEU A 12 4.46 13.07 18.83
CA LEU A 12 5.08 14.38 18.78
C LEU A 12 6.41 14.22 18.01
N VAL A 13 6.35 14.16 16.68
CA VAL A 13 7.51 14.47 15.84
C VAL A 13 7.28 15.88 15.36
N SER A 14 7.97 16.81 16.00
CA SER A 14 8.05 18.20 15.58
C SER A 14 8.39 18.26 14.08
N VAL A 15 7.39 18.56 13.26
CA VAL A 15 7.61 18.99 11.88
C VAL A 15 8.32 20.33 12.00
N PHE A 16 9.64 20.32 11.94
CA PHE A 16 10.42 21.54 11.84
C PHE A 16 10.20 22.13 10.44
N THR A 17 9.14 22.93 10.27
CA THR A 17 9.08 23.91 9.19
C THR A 17 9.94 25.09 9.59
N PHE A 18 11.23 25.06 9.26
CA PHE A 18 12.03 26.27 9.17
C PHE A 18 12.08 26.67 7.69
N SER A 19 11.23 27.59 7.24
CA SER A 19 11.65 28.45 6.13
C SER A 19 12.71 29.38 6.72
N GLN A 20 13.98 29.13 6.41
CA GLN A 20 15.00 30.11 6.78
C GLN A 20 14.74 31.39 5.98
N ASN A 21 14.68 32.51 6.68
CA ASN A 21 14.50 33.82 6.08
C ASN A 21 15.56 34.80 6.58
N LEU A 22 15.85 35.80 5.77
CA LEU A 22 16.68 36.94 6.12
C LEU A 22 15.97 38.22 5.68
N THR A 23 15.75 39.14 6.61
CA THR A 23 15.19 40.46 6.32
C THR A 23 16.30 41.49 6.13
N VAL A 24 16.26 42.20 5.01
CA VAL A 24 17.14 43.33 4.71
C VAL A 24 16.33 44.62 4.79
N ASN A 25 16.71 45.50 5.71
CA ASN A 25 16.05 46.80 5.89
C ASN A 25 16.76 47.90 5.09
N PHE A 26 15.99 48.89 4.64
CA PHE A 26 16.49 50.01 3.87
C PHE A 26 16.18 51.34 4.55
N ASP A 27 17.12 52.29 4.41
CA ASP A 27 16.89 53.67 4.76
C ASP A 27 15.79 54.30 3.90
N PHE A 28 15.24 55.41 4.41
CA PHE A 28 14.30 56.23 3.65
C PHE A 28 14.89 56.63 2.30
N ASP A 29 14.10 56.41 1.25
CA ASP A 29 14.41 56.74 -0.15
C ASP A 29 15.65 56.08 -0.77
N LYS A 30 16.23 55.08 -0.09
CA LYS A 30 17.39 54.34 -0.59
C LYS A 30 17.02 52.94 -1.09
N TRP A 31 17.79 52.47 -2.05
CA TRP A 31 17.74 51.10 -2.58
C TRP A 31 19.09 50.39 -2.58
N GLN A 32 20.17 51.10 -2.23
CA GLN A 32 21.49 50.50 -2.08
C GLN A 32 21.51 49.59 -0.85
N VAL A 33 22.01 48.37 -1.01
CA VAL A 33 22.25 47.46 0.09
C VAL A 33 23.51 47.93 0.84
N ASP A 34 23.40 48.16 2.15
CA ASP A 34 24.55 48.56 2.96
C ASP A 34 25.55 47.41 3.15
N GLU A 35 26.80 47.74 3.50
CA GLU A 35 27.89 46.75 3.62
C GLU A 35 27.62 45.65 4.66
N LYS A 36 26.93 45.98 5.77
CA LYS A 36 26.59 45.00 6.80
C LYS A 36 25.55 44.02 6.27
N SER A 37 24.51 44.54 5.60
CA SER A 37 23.48 43.73 4.96
C SER A 37 24.06 42.86 3.85
N LYS A 38 25.01 43.36 3.04
CA LYS A 38 25.74 42.53 2.06
C LYS A 38 26.42 41.35 2.72
N VAL A 39 27.20 41.57 3.79
CA VAL A 39 27.87 40.49 4.53
C VAL A 39 26.86 39.45 5.03
N HIS A 40 25.74 39.87 5.61
CA HIS A 40 24.71 38.94 6.08
C HIS A 40 24.05 38.15 4.94
N ILE A 41 23.79 38.77 3.79
CA ILE A 41 23.24 38.07 2.61
C ILE A 41 24.26 37.03 2.13
N LEU A 42 25.54 37.42 2.00
CA LEU A 42 26.61 36.51 1.58
C LEU A 42 26.74 35.31 2.52
N GLU A 43 26.74 35.56 3.84
CA GLU A 43 26.80 34.51 4.86
C GLU A 43 25.57 33.60 4.80
N PHE A 44 24.37 34.18 4.67
CA PHE A 44 23.11 33.44 4.59
C PHE A 44 23.03 32.55 3.34
N ILE A 45 23.42 33.06 2.17
CA ILE A 45 23.45 32.29 0.92
C ILE A 45 24.52 31.21 0.97
N LYS A 46 25.74 31.53 1.44
CA LYS A 46 26.82 30.53 1.57
C LYS A 46 26.50 29.43 2.59
N ALA A 47 25.87 29.78 3.70
CA ALA A 47 25.51 28.83 4.75
C ALA A 47 24.43 27.83 4.29
N ASN A 48 23.55 28.26 3.38
CA ASN A 48 22.40 27.46 2.94
C ASN A 48 22.52 26.89 1.52
N ASN A 49 23.44 27.42 0.71
CA ASN A 49 23.73 27.02 -0.67
C ASN A 49 22.46 26.75 -1.52
N PRO A 50 21.52 27.71 -1.60
CA PRO A 50 20.22 27.50 -2.22
C PRO A 50 20.32 27.43 -3.74
N THR A 51 19.42 26.66 -4.37
CA THR A 51 19.27 26.67 -5.84
C THR A 51 18.26 27.69 -6.35
N GLU A 52 17.40 28.17 -5.44
CA GLU A 52 16.34 29.12 -5.70
C GLU A 52 16.14 30.02 -4.47
N VAL A 53 15.84 31.29 -4.71
CA VAL A 53 15.57 32.31 -3.69
C VAL A 53 14.34 33.11 -4.09
N ILE A 54 13.46 33.36 -3.13
CA ILE A 54 12.29 34.23 -3.31
C ILE A 54 12.56 35.56 -2.59
N LEU A 55 12.42 36.66 -3.32
CA LEU A 55 12.59 38.01 -2.79
C LEU A 55 11.23 38.71 -2.73
N GLU A 56 10.82 39.13 -1.53
CA GLU A 56 9.58 39.89 -1.34
C GLU A 56 9.89 41.31 -0.88
N GLY A 57 9.52 42.29 -1.70
CA GLY A 57 9.88 43.68 -1.48
C GLY A 57 8.69 44.53 -1.03
N PHE A 58 8.94 45.38 -0.04
CA PHE A 58 7.95 46.27 0.56
C PHE A 58 8.48 47.71 0.61
N ALA A 59 7.56 48.67 0.51
CA ALA A 59 7.78 50.09 0.78
C ALA A 59 6.83 50.59 1.86
N ASP A 60 7.24 51.66 2.52
CA ASP A 60 6.33 52.42 3.39
C ASP A 60 5.32 53.21 2.54
N THR A 61 4.35 53.82 3.20
CA THR A 61 3.25 54.56 2.55
C THR A 61 3.63 55.99 2.18
N VAL A 62 4.90 56.38 2.29
CA VAL A 62 5.33 57.76 2.01
C VAL A 62 5.64 57.88 0.51
N GLY A 63 4.93 58.75 -0.20
CA GLY A 63 5.09 58.97 -1.64
C GLY A 63 3.90 58.48 -2.46
N THR A 64 4.06 58.39 -3.78
CA THR A 64 3.03 57.86 -4.66
C THR A 64 3.18 56.34 -4.79
N THR A 65 2.08 55.62 -4.97
CA THR A 65 2.12 54.16 -5.18
C THR A 65 3.00 53.76 -6.37
N THR A 66 3.02 54.57 -7.44
CA THR A 66 3.90 54.37 -8.60
C THR A 66 5.38 54.51 -8.22
N TYR A 67 5.70 55.52 -7.42
CA TYR A 67 7.05 55.75 -6.90
C TYR A 67 7.50 54.59 -6.00
N ASN A 68 6.67 54.17 -5.06
CA ASN A 68 6.97 53.09 -4.12
C ASN A 68 7.15 51.75 -4.82
N LYS A 69 6.33 51.43 -5.83
CA LYS A 69 6.55 50.25 -6.67
C LYS A 69 7.89 50.28 -7.40
N LEU A 70 8.29 51.44 -7.93
CA LEU A 70 9.60 51.57 -8.61
C LEU A 70 10.76 51.43 -7.62
N LEU A 71 10.62 52.01 -6.42
CA LEU A 71 11.63 51.93 -5.37
C LEU A 71 11.81 50.48 -4.87
N VAL A 72 10.72 49.74 -4.67
CA VAL A 72 10.78 48.31 -4.32
C VAL A 72 11.44 47.50 -5.41
N LYS A 73 11.14 47.77 -6.69
CA LYS A 73 11.78 47.09 -7.82
C LYS A 73 13.30 47.22 -7.76
N ARG A 74 13.80 48.44 -7.52
CA ARG A 74 15.25 48.71 -7.41
C ARG A 74 15.90 48.00 -6.22
N ARG A 75 15.18 47.86 -5.10
CA ARG A 75 15.67 47.12 -3.93
C ARG A 75 15.80 45.62 -4.21
N LEU A 76 14.81 45.05 -4.91
CA LEU A 76 14.83 43.65 -5.32
C LEU A 76 15.99 43.36 -6.28
N GLU A 77 16.21 44.23 -7.28
CA GLU A 77 17.34 44.14 -8.22
C GLU A 77 18.69 44.25 -7.49
N ALA A 78 18.81 45.19 -6.54
CA ALA A 78 20.05 45.37 -5.79
C ALA A 78 20.42 44.17 -4.90
N ILE A 79 19.43 43.43 -4.37
CA ILE A 79 19.68 42.20 -3.60
C ILE A 79 19.97 41.02 -4.53
N GLU A 80 19.27 40.92 -5.66
CA GLU A 80 19.55 39.93 -6.71
C GLU A 80 21.02 40.01 -7.17
N ASP A 81 21.53 41.21 -7.44
CA ASP A 81 22.93 41.41 -7.83
C ASP A 81 23.90 40.85 -6.77
N VAL A 82 23.62 41.09 -5.47
CA VAL A 82 24.45 40.58 -4.36
C VAL A 82 24.40 39.05 -4.27
N ILE A 83 23.24 38.43 -4.52
CA ILE A 83 23.09 36.98 -4.49
C ILE A 83 23.81 36.33 -5.69
N LEU A 84 23.65 36.90 -6.89
CA LEU A 84 24.24 36.37 -8.12
C LEU A 84 25.76 36.56 -8.21
N ASP A 85 26.33 37.51 -7.44
CA ASP A 85 27.79 37.62 -7.24
C ASP A 85 28.36 36.41 -6.47
N VAL A 86 27.53 35.73 -5.66
CA VAL A 86 27.93 34.48 -4.98
C VAL A 86 27.86 33.30 -5.93
N ASP A 87 26.73 33.14 -6.61
CA ASP A 87 26.48 32.03 -7.53
C ASP A 87 25.47 32.47 -8.61
N GLN A 88 25.96 32.60 -9.84
CA GLN A 88 25.16 33.02 -11.01
C GLN A 88 24.12 31.97 -11.44
N THR A 89 24.14 30.76 -10.87
CA THR A 89 23.21 29.69 -11.21
C THR A 89 21.94 29.68 -10.36
N ILE A 90 21.86 30.51 -9.31
CA ILE A 90 20.70 30.62 -8.42
C ILE A 90 19.52 31.25 -9.18
N ARG A 91 18.35 30.58 -9.15
CA ARG A 91 17.11 31.15 -9.68
C ARG A 91 16.50 32.13 -8.67
N ILE A 92 16.06 33.30 -9.14
CA ILE A 92 15.51 34.34 -8.25
C ILE A 92 14.10 34.73 -8.69
N GLU A 93 13.13 34.50 -7.82
CA GLU A 93 11.76 35.00 -7.95
C GLU A 93 11.63 36.34 -7.22
N LYS A 94 11.01 37.34 -7.85
CA LYS A 94 10.89 38.71 -7.31
C LYS A 94 9.42 39.13 -7.22
N ASN A 95 8.94 39.28 -6.00
CA ASN A 95 7.58 39.72 -5.70
C ASN A 95 7.58 41.16 -5.18
N ASN A 96 7.04 42.07 -5.99
CA ASN A 96 6.94 43.49 -5.66
C ASN A 96 5.55 43.81 -5.11
N PHE A 97 5.44 43.87 -3.78
CA PHE A 97 4.18 44.18 -3.10
C PHE A 97 3.90 45.68 -3.00
N GLY A 98 4.89 46.54 -3.30
CA GLY A 98 4.74 47.99 -3.18
C GLY A 98 4.44 48.40 -1.74
N GLU A 99 3.41 49.21 -1.55
CA GLU A 99 2.94 49.63 -0.22
C GLU A 99 2.21 48.48 0.47
N ALA A 100 2.65 48.11 1.67
CA ALA A 100 1.98 47.07 2.44
C ALA A 100 0.57 47.53 2.88
N LYS A 101 -0.47 46.74 2.58
CA LYS A 101 -1.89 47.06 2.88
C LYS A 101 -2.35 46.74 4.33
N SER A 102 -1.45 46.54 5.29
CA SER A 102 -1.82 46.10 6.66
C SER A 102 -1.59 47.17 7.74
N LEU A 103 -2.44 47.13 8.78
CA LEU A 103 -2.86 48.23 9.66
C LEU A 103 -2.07 48.35 10.98
N SER A 104 -0.77 48.05 11.01
CA SER A 104 0.03 48.23 12.24
C SER A 104 1.48 48.61 11.92
N ASN A 105 1.88 49.82 12.35
CA ASN A 105 3.23 50.41 12.38
C ASN A 105 3.95 50.68 11.04
N HIS A 106 3.97 51.97 10.65
CA HIS A 106 4.50 52.51 9.39
C HIS A 106 6.03 52.40 9.18
N VAL A 107 6.80 51.89 10.14
CA VAL A 107 8.28 51.84 10.08
C VAL A 107 8.80 50.45 9.67
N GLU A 108 7.95 49.40 9.68
CA GLU A 108 8.36 48.00 9.44
C GLU A 108 8.39 47.57 7.97
N PHE A 109 8.12 48.48 7.02
CA PHE A 109 7.90 48.12 5.61
C PHE A 109 8.94 48.66 4.61
N ARG A 110 10.07 49.23 5.05
CA ARG A 110 11.22 49.50 4.16
C ARG A 110 12.16 48.31 4.14
N LYS A 111 11.74 47.22 3.50
CA LYS A 111 12.47 45.98 3.55
C LYS A 111 12.34 45.13 2.30
N VAL A 112 13.27 44.20 2.17
CA VAL A 112 13.15 43.02 1.32
C VAL A 112 13.36 41.81 2.22
N ASP A 113 12.42 40.88 2.17
CA ASP A 113 12.55 39.58 2.82
C ASP A 113 13.09 38.58 1.79
N ILE A 114 14.16 37.88 2.18
CA ILE A 114 14.82 36.83 1.42
C ILE A 114 14.36 35.50 2.00
N PHE A 115 13.62 34.73 1.21
CA PHE A 115 13.15 33.41 1.59
C PHE A 115 13.91 32.35 0.81
N LEU A 116 14.39 31.36 1.54
CA LEU A 116 14.78 30.09 0.94
C LEU A 116 13.52 29.23 0.87
N PRO A 117 13.21 28.62 -0.29
CA PRO A 117 12.12 27.66 -0.38
C PRO A 117 12.28 26.63 0.73
N SER A 118 11.23 26.40 1.51
CA SER A 118 11.27 25.35 2.51
C SER A 118 11.34 24.03 1.75
N ILE A 119 12.53 23.42 1.66
CA ILE A 119 12.61 22.04 1.21
C ILE A 119 12.10 21.20 2.36
N LYS A 120 10.83 20.84 2.28
CA LYS A 120 10.29 19.85 3.19
C LYS A 120 10.98 18.54 2.82
N TYR A 121 11.67 17.91 3.80
CA TYR A 121 11.77 16.47 3.75
C TYR A 121 10.35 15.95 3.60
N ILE A 122 10.18 14.91 2.80
CA ILE A 122 8.92 14.21 2.75
C ILE A 122 9.04 13.07 3.78
N PRO A 123 8.76 13.25 5.09
CA PRO A 123 7.91 12.26 5.72
C PRO A 123 6.52 12.54 5.14
N LYS A 124 6.27 12.04 3.93
CA LYS A 124 4.88 11.78 3.55
C LYS A 124 4.48 10.75 4.58
N GLU A 125 3.39 10.99 5.28
CA GLU A 125 2.67 9.87 5.86
C GLU A 125 2.60 8.80 4.76
N PRO A 126 3.16 7.61 5.00
CA PRO A 126 3.21 6.58 3.98
C PRO A 126 1.80 6.35 3.44
N ASN A 127 1.67 6.28 2.11
CA ASN A 127 0.37 6.05 1.52
C ASN A 127 0.09 4.55 1.52
N TYR A 128 -0.39 4.06 2.66
CA TYR A 128 -0.72 2.65 2.80
C TYR A 128 -1.94 2.27 1.97
N LYS A 129 -1.89 1.09 1.36
CA LYS A 129 -3.06 0.45 0.74
C LYS A 129 -4.17 0.27 1.77
N THR A 130 -5.41 0.36 1.32
CA THR A 130 -6.57 0.02 2.15
C THR A 130 -6.51 -1.46 2.52
N SER A 131 -6.72 -1.78 3.79
CA SER A 131 -6.72 -3.16 4.27
C SER A 131 -7.95 -3.92 3.78
N GLN A 132 -7.76 -5.21 3.49
CA GLN A 132 -8.84 -6.16 3.26
C GLN A 132 -9.31 -6.71 4.61
N GLY A 133 -10.61 -6.55 4.91
CA GLY A 133 -11.21 -6.96 6.18
C GLY A 133 -11.98 -8.27 6.08
N PHE A 134 -11.75 -9.17 7.04
CA PHE A 134 -12.40 -10.46 7.20
C PHE A 134 -13.05 -10.57 8.57
N LEU A 135 -14.22 -11.20 8.65
CA LEU A 135 -14.85 -11.53 9.92
C LEU A 135 -14.62 -13.02 10.21
N ILE A 136 -13.91 -13.31 11.30
CA ILE A 136 -13.55 -14.67 11.69
C ILE A 136 -14.11 -15.03 13.07
N ASP A 137 -14.43 -16.30 13.27
CA ASP A 137 -14.82 -16.85 14.57
C ASP A 137 -13.64 -17.57 15.19
N ASN A 138 -13.13 -17.05 16.31
CA ASN A 138 -11.98 -17.63 17.02
C ASN A 138 -12.26 -19.04 17.59
N MET A 139 -13.49 -19.56 17.45
CA MET A 139 -13.83 -20.93 17.85
C MET A 139 -13.57 -21.97 16.75
N ASN A 140 -13.19 -21.57 15.54
CA ASN A 140 -12.96 -22.48 14.41
C ASN A 140 -11.63 -22.17 13.71
N ASP A 141 -10.97 -23.22 13.21
CA ASP A 141 -9.85 -23.03 12.27
C ASP A 141 -10.37 -22.30 11.04
N THR A 142 -9.65 -21.27 10.62
CA THR A 142 -10.05 -20.37 9.54
C THR A 142 -8.91 -20.23 8.54
N ILE A 143 -9.24 -20.31 7.25
CA ILE A 143 -8.32 -19.99 6.16
C ILE A 143 -8.85 -18.75 5.46
N ILE A 144 -8.04 -17.71 5.42
CA ILE A 144 -8.30 -16.47 4.68
C ILE A 144 -7.55 -16.55 3.35
N GLU A 145 -8.21 -16.16 2.26
CA GLU A 145 -7.58 -15.95 0.96
C GLU A 145 -7.72 -14.47 0.61
N CYS A 146 -6.59 -13.80 0.44
CA CYS A 146 -6.54 -12.37 0.16
C CYS A 146 -6.59 -12.11 -1.36
N GLU A 147 -6.89 -10.86 -1.74
CA GLU A 147 -7.06 -10.46 -3.14
C GLU A 147 -5.79 -10.64 -3.98
N ASP A 148 -4.60 -10.33 -3.44
CA ASP A 148 -3.33 -10.51 -4.13
C ASP A 148 -2.75 -11.92 -3.92
N GLY A 149 -3.54 -12.86 -3.41
CA GLY A 149 -3.25 -14.29 -3.42
C GLY A 149 -2.54 -14.83 -2.17
N THR A 150 -2.29 -14.02 -1.14
CA THR A 150 -1.83 -14.52 0.17
C THR A 150 -2.90 -15.41 0.80
N ARG A 151 -2.49 -16.56 1.33
CA ARG A 151 -3.36 -17.38 2.19
C ARG A 151 -2.86 -17.35 3.64
N ILE A 152 -3.79 -17.19 4.58
CA ILE A 152 -3.49 -17.15 6.02
C ILE A 152 -4.32 -18.19 6.74
N GLU A 153 -3.65 -19.12 7.41
CA GLU A 153 -4.25 -20.10 8.31
C GLU A 153 -4.23 -19.58 9.74
N ILE A 154 -5.42 -19.49 10.33
CA ILE A 154 -5.63 -19.00 11.69
C ILE A 154 -6.22 -20.15 12.50
N PRO A 155 -5.45 -20.77 13.41
CA PRO A 155 -5.97 -21.83 14.25
C PRO A 155 -7.06 -21.33 15.21
N GLN A 156 -8.01 -22.19 15.55
CA GLN A 156 -8.99 -21.89 16.59
C GLN A 156 -8.31 -21.57 17.93
N ASN A 157 -8.92 -20.68 18.71
CA ASN A 157 -8.46 -20.22 20.02
C ASN A 157 -7.04 -19.60 20.01
N SER A 158 -6.52 -19.22 18.83
CA SER A 158 -5.18 -18.66 18.69
C SER A 158 -5.12 -17.16 19.00
N LEU A 159 -6.25 -16.44 19.02
CA LEU A 159 -6.27 -15.00 19.25
C LEU A 159 -6.74 -14.64 20.67
N ILE A 160 -6.12 -13.60 21.24
CA ILE A 160 -6.45 -12.99 22.55
C ILE A 160 -6.44 -11.46 22.43
N VAL A 161 -7.20 -10.77 23.27
CA VAL A 161 -7.19 -9.29 23.33
C VAL A 161 -5.89 -8.83 23.97
N ARG A 162 -5.12 -7.96 23.30
CA ARG A 162 -3.75 -7.56 23.72
C ARG A 162 -3.71 -7.02 25.15
N GLU A 163 -4.60 -6.08 25.48
CA GLU A 163 -4.60 -5.40 26.77
C GLU A 163 -4.94 -6.33 27.94
N THR A 164 -5.95 -7.21 27.76
CA THR A 164 -6.52 -8.00 28.86
C THR A 164 -6.05 -9.45 28.87
N GLN A 165 -5.42 -9.91 27.79
CA GLN A 165 -5.06 -11.31 27.53
C GLN A 165 -6.27 -12.27 27.54
N ALA A 166 -7.51 -11.74 27.56
CA ALA A 166 -8.73 -12.51 27.58
C ALA A 166 -9.09 -13.05 26.19
N LYS A 167 -9.96 -14.07 26.16
CA LYS A 167 -10.54 -14.55 24.90
C LYS A 167 -11.36 -13.41 24.24
N PRO A 168 -11.20 -13.17 22.93
CA PRO A 168 -12.01 -12.22 22.18
C PRO A 168 -13.48 -12.60 22.24
N LYS A 169 -14.37 -11.61 22.25
CA LYS A 169 -15.81 -11.82 22.24
C LYS A 169 -16.35 -11.62 20.83
N GLY A 170 -17.29 -12.48 20.43
CA GLY A 170 -17.92 -12.39 19.12
C GLY A 170 -16.96 -12.64 17.96
N LEU A 171 -17.33 -12.10 16.79
CA LEU A 171 -16.50 -12.17 15.58
C LEU A 171 -15.31 -11.21 15.70
N ILE A 172 -14.16 -11.65 15.22
CA ILE A 172 -12.94 -10.86 15.12
C ILE A 172 -12.86 -10.26 13.72
N ARG A 173 -12.65 -8.95 13.64
CA ARG A 173 -12.28 -8.27 12.41
C ARG A 173 -10.79 -8.46 12.19
N PHE A 174 -10.41 -9.29 11.24
CA PHE A 174 -9.03 -9.56 10.84
C PHE A 174 -8.73 -8.77 9.56
N GLU A 175 -7.65 -8.01 9.55
CA GLU A 175 -7.31 -7.09 8.47
C GLU A 175 -5.92 -7.40 7.92
N VAL A 176 -5.82 -7.45 6.60
CA VAL A 176 -4.58 -7.73 5.88
C VAL A 176 -4.38 -6.69 4.79
N THR A 177 -3.19 -6.13 4.71
CA THR A 177 -2.76 -5.28 3.59
C THR A 177 -1.57 -5.93 2.89
N GLU A 178 -1.70 -6.22 1.60
CA GLU A 178 -0.68 -6.90 0.80
C GLU A 178 0.15 -5.89 -0.02
N TYR A 179 1.48 -6.04 -0.02
CA TYR A 179 2.40 -5.29 -0.86
C TYR A 179 3.31 -6.26 -1.61
N TYR A 180 3.02 -6.45 -2.90
CA TYR A 180 3.84 -7.29 -3.79
C TYR A 180 4.51 -6.50 -4.91
N ASP A 181 4.00 -5.31 -5.22
CA ASP A 181 4.46 -4.49 -6.33
C ASP A 181 5.38 -3.37 -5.82
N VAL A 182 6.51 -3.17 -6.49
CA VAL A 182 7.58 -2.25 -6.06
C VAL A 182 7.10 -0.79 -5.92
N PRO A 183 6.28 -0.23 -6.81
CA PRO A 183 5.74 1.12 -6.61
C PRO A 183 4.88 1.24 -5.36
N GLU A 184 4.08 0.21 -5.06
CA GLU A 184 3.21 0.23 -3.87
C GLU A 184 4.06 0.20 -2.60
N MET A 185 5.15 -0.57 -2.60
CA MET A 185 6.13 -0.57 -1.52
C MET A 185 6.78 0.81 -1.35
N ILE A 186 7.17 1.47 -2.44
CA ILE A 186 7.79 2.82 -2.40
C ILE A 186 6.79 3.86 -1.87
N ASP A 187 5.53 3.85 -2.33
CA ASP A 187 4.49 4.80 -1.89
C ASP A 187 4.11 4.58 -0.41
N ALA A 188 4.20 3.33 0.06
CA ALA A 188 4.08 2.95 1.47
C ALA A 188 5.39 3.10 2.27
N ASN A 189 6.44 3.70 1.68
CA ASN A 189 7.76 3.90 2.30
C ASN A 189 8.35 2.62 2.92
N LEU A 190 8.11 1.48 2.28
CA LEU A 190 8.66 0.18 2.64
C LEU A 190 10.01 -0.01 1.95
N THR A 191 10.96 -0.58 2.69
CA THR A 191 12.27 -0.96 2.16
C THR A 191 12.37 -2.48 2.11
N THR A 192 13.40 -3.04 1.50
CA THR A 192 13.73 -4.47 1.59
C THR A 192 15.11 -4.60 2.26
N GLN A 193 15.27 -4.00 3.43
CA GLN A 193 16.54 -3.99 4.17
C GLN A 193 16.39 -4.62 5.55
N SER A 194 17.44 -5.32 5.97
CA SER A 194 17.59 -5.83 7.34
C SER A 194 18.90 -5.28 7.90
N GLY A 195 18.82 -4.14 8.57
CA GLY A 195 19.99 -3.36 8.96
C GLY A 195 20.76 -2.86 7.73
N HIS A 196 21.97 -3.38 7.52
CA HIS A 196 22.80 -3.01 6.36
C HIS A 196 22.76 -4.02 5.22
N GLU A 197 22.03 -5.11 5.36
CA GLU A 197 21.94 -6.15 4.36
C GLU A 197 20.69 -5.99 3.49
N ILE A 198 20.83 -6.37 2.23
CA ILE A 198 19.80 -6.28 1.21
C ILE A 198 19.00 -7.58 1.16
N LEU A 199 17.69 -7.45 1.01
CA LEU A 199 16.77 -8.57 0.86
C LEU A 199 16.22 -8.64 -0.57
N GLU A 200 16.03 -9.86 -1.06
CA GLU A 200 15.21 -10.15 -2.24
C GLU A 200 13.78 -10.39 -1.80
N THR A 201 12.83 -9.59 -2.29
CA THR A 201 11.48 -9.62 -1.75
C THR A 201 10.56 -10.67 -2.36
N GLY A 202 9.93 -11.46 -1.49
CA GLY A 202 8.81 -12.32 -1.82
C GLY A 202 7.45 -11.68 -1.54
N GLY A 203 7.42 -10.58 -0.76
CA GLY A 203 6.23 -9.77 -0.50
C GLY A 203 6.06 -9.40 0.97
N MET A 204 5.41 -8.27 1.23
CA MET A 204 5.21 -7.70 2.56
C MET A 204 3.73 -7.62 2.90
N LEU A 205 3.40 -7.83 4.17
CA LEU A 205 2.06 -7.78 4.72
C LEU A 205 2.01 -6.85 5.92
N TYR A 206 0.87 -6.20 6.11
CA TYR A 206 0.49 -5.64 7.41
C TYR A 206 -0.75 -6.36 7.92
N ILE A 207 -0.65 -6.97 9.11
CA ILE A 207 -1.71 -7.81 9.68
C ILE A 207 -2.17 -7.23 11.02
N GLN A 208 -3.49 -7.06 11.17
CA GLN A 208 -4.11 -6.62 12.41
C GLN A 208 -5.39 -7.41 12.69
N ALA A 209 -5.81 -7.43 13.95
CA ALA A 209 -7.06 -8.06 14.35
C ALA A 209 -7.73 -7.27 15.48
N PHE A 210 -9.06 -7.19 15.48
CA PHE A 210 -9.82 -6.43 16.47
C PHE A 210 -11.07 -7.19 16.92
N SER A 211 -11.39 -7.12 18.20
CA SER A 211 -12.64 -7.58 18.81
C SER A 211 -13.22 -6.43 19.63
N ASP A 212 -14.41 -5.97 19.27
CA ASP A 212 -15.06 -4.78 19.85
C ASP A 212 -14.10 -3.57 19.94
N ASP A 213 -13.43 -3.26 18.82
CA ASP A 213 -12.41 -2.20 18.68
C ASP A 213 -11.15 -2.36 19.54
N LYS A 214 -11.01 -3.47 20.27
CA LYS A 214 -9.80 -3.81 21.01
C LYS A 214 -8.88 -4.69 20.16
N GLU A 215 -7.62 -4.30 20.08
CA GLU A 215 -6.62 -5.04 19.34
C GLU A 215 -6.46 -6.47 19.88
N CYS A 216 -6.45 -7.42 18.96
CA CYS A 216 -6.17 -8.83 19.20
C CYS A 216 -4.77 -9.19 18.70
N VAL A 217 -4.11 -10.06 19.45
CA VAL A 217 -2.80 -10.62 19.12
C VAL A 217 -2.87 -12.15 19.14
N ILE A 218 -1.87 -12.77 18.52
CA ILE A 218 -1.69 -14.21 18.59
C ILE A 218 -1.23 -14.55 20.01
N LYS A 219 -1.93 -15.50 20.62
CA LYS A 219 -1.62 -16.05 21.93
C LYS A 219 -0.27 -16.77 21.88
N ASP A 220 0.53 -16.63 22.94
CA ASP A 220 1.76 -17.40 23.08
C ASP A 220 1.52 -18.91 22.85
N GLN A 221 2.50 -19.57 22.23
CA GLN A 221 2.46 -20.99 21.80
C GLN A 221 1.61 -21.29 20.56
N PHE A 222 0.89 -20.31 20.03
CA PHE A 222 0.21 -20.43 18.73
C PHE A 222 0.99 -19.68 17.65
N ASP A 223 0.95 -20.23 16.44
CA ASP A 223 1.42 -19.56 15.22
C ASP A 223 0.30 -19.57 14.19
N ILE A 224 0.18 -18.47 13.43
CA ILE A 224 -0.57 -18.47 12.17
C ILE A 224 0.33 -18.98 11.05
N GLY A 225 -0.25 -19.64 10.05
CA GLY A 225 0.45 -20.02 8.81
C GLY A 225 0.22 -18.96 7.74
N ILE A 226 1.27 -18.52 7.06
CA ILE A 226 1.16 -17.60 5.92
C ILE A 226 1.81 -18.23 4.69
N ASN A 227 1.03 -18.38 3.62
CA ASN A 227 1.50 -18.72 2.29
C ASN A 227 1.47 -17.45 1.43
N PHE A 228 2.66 -16.98 1.05
CA PHE A 228 2.82 -15.80 0.21
C PHE A 228 2.63 -16.17 -1.26
N ARG A 229 2.08 -15.23 -2.06
CA ARG A 229 1.85 -15.42 -3.50
C ARG A 229 3.08 -15.97 -4.20
N GLY A 230 2.95 -17.17 -4.75
CA GLY A 230 3.96 -17.78 -5.63
C GLY A 230 5.23 -18.28 -4.93
N ILE A 231 5.29 -18.26 -3.59
CA ILE A 231 6.46 -18.73 -2.83
C ILE A 231 6.33 -20.22 -2.50
N THR A 232 7.44 -20.94 -2.68
CA THR A 232 7.57 -22.39 -2.51
C THR A 232 8.72 -22.74 -1.57
N GLU A 233 8.81 -24.02 -1.19
CA GLU A 233 9.88 -24.56 -0.35
C GLU A 233 11.29 -24.39 -0.95
N ASN A 234 11.39 -24.25 -2.28
CA ASN A 234 12.68 -24.15 -2.98
C ASN A 234 13.25 -22.74 -3.03
N ASP A 235 12.44 -21.71 -2.73
CA ASP A 235 12.83 -20.31 -2.88
C ASP A 235 13.76 -19.81 -1.77
N SER A 236 13.97 -20.62 -0.71
CA SER A 236 14.81 -20.28 0.44
C SER A 236 14.40 -18.98 1.15
N MET A 237 13.10 -18.67 1.12
CA MET A 237 12.52 -17.49 1.78
C MET A 237 12.38 -17.70 3.29
N HIS A 238 12.54 -16.62 4.03
CA HIS A 238 12.46 -16.55 5.47
C HIS A 238 11.47 -15.47 5.88
N MET A 239 10.89 -15.62 7.08
CA MET A 239 10.01 -14.59 7.60
C MET A 239 10.79 -13.51 8.35
N PHE A 240 10.34 -12.27 8.20
CA PHE A 240 10.84 -11.10 8.91
C PHE A 240 9.68 -10.36 9.59
N THR A 241 9.99 -9.63 10.66
CA THR A 241 9.09 -8.68 11.31
C THR A 241 9.62 -7.27 11.10
N GLY A 242 8.74 -6.33 10.78
CA GLY A 242 9.12 -4.95 10.51
C GLY A 242 9.08 -4.06 11.75
N PHE A 243 10.00 -3.11 11.81
CA PHE A 243 10.01 -2.01 12.78
C PHE A 243 10.03 -0.69 12.03
N GLU A 244 9.11 0.20 12.36
CA GLU A 244 9.07 1.53 11.77
C GLU A 244 10.24 2.37 12.28
N THR A 245 10.90 3.04 11.34
CA THR A 245 11.98 4.01 11.57
C THR A 245 11.65 5.31 10.84
N ASN A 246 12.45 6.35 11.07
CA ASN A 246 12.32 7.61 10.31
C ASN A 246 12.52 7.41 8.80
N ASP A 247 13.25 6.36 8.41
CA ASP A 247 13.57 6.02 7.03
C ASP A 247 12.65 4.92 6.46
N GLY A 248 11.56 4.56 7.15
CA GLY A 248 10.65 3.49 6.72
C GLY A 248 10.79 2.22 7.56
N VAL A 249 10.36 1.08 7.04
CA VAL A 249 10.36 -0.18 7.80
C VAL A 249 11.71 -0.90 7.66
N ASP A 250 12.36 -1.18 8.79
CA ASP A 250 13.54 -2.06 8.89
C ASP A 250 13.09 -3.48 9.27
N TRP A 251 13.58 -4.48 8.54
CA TRP A 251 13.15 -5.86 8.70
C TRP A 251 14.12 -6.64 9.58
N LYS A 252 13.57 -7.34 10.57
CA LYS A 252 14.35 -8.25 11.42
C LYS A 252 13.97 -9.68 11.15
N LEU A 253 14.97 -10.50 10.85
CA LEU A 253 14.79 -11.93 10.64
C LEU A 253 14.09 -12.56 11.86
N LEU A 254 12.95 -13.20 11.61
CA LEU A 254 12.32 -14.08 12.58
C LEU A 254 12.91 -15.48 12.40
N LYS A 255 13.40 -16.06 13.50
CA LYS A 255 13.81 -17.46 13.52
C LYS A 255 12.57 -18.36 13.54
N THR A 256 11.86 -18.42 12.42
CA THR A 256 10.71 -19.32 12.23
C THR A 256 11.18 -20.66 11.72
N LYS A 257 10.54 -21.75 12.13
CA LYS A 257 10.71 -23.04 11.45
C LYS A 257 9.78 -23.01 10.23
N PRO A 258 10.28 -23.04 8.98
CA PRO A 258 9.40 -23.23 7.83
C PRO A 258 8.68 -24.57 8.01
N VAL A 259 7.35 -24.57 7.86
CA VAL A 259 6.56 -25.79 7.92
C VAL A 259 5.99 -26.04 6.54
N ILE A 260 6.49 -27.09 5.90
CA ILE A 260 5.88 -27.60 4.68
C ILE A 260 4.70 -28.44 5.16
N GLU A 261 3.49 -27.94 4.95
CA GLU A 261 2.30 -28.76 5.15
C GLU A 261 1.97 -29.43 3.83
N GLN A 262 2.06 -30.75 3.83
CA GLN A 262 1.40 -31.55 2.79
C GLN A 262 -0.09 -31.43 3.05
N ILE A 263 -0.71 -30.43 2.43
CA ILE A 263 -2.16 -30.36 2.40
C ILE A 263 -2.59 -31.31 1.29
N GLU A 264 -3.10 -32.48 1.67
CA GLU A 264 -3.91 -33.30 0.78
C GLU A 264 -5.18 -32.49 0.43
N ARG A 265 -5.11 -31.63 -0.58
CA ARG A 265 -6.29 -31.01 -1.17
C ARG A 265 -6.94 -32.00 -2.11
N ASP A 266 -7.64 -32.96 -1.51
CA ASP A 266 -8.46 -33.92 -2.22
C ASP A 266 -9.83 -33.29 -2.52
N TYR A 267 -9.89 -32.36 -3.49
CA TYR A 267 -11.18 -31.90 -4.03
C TYR A 267 -11.64 -32.85 -5.14
N PHE A 268 -11.95 -34.10 -4.78
CA PHE A 268 -12.31 -35.14 -5.74
C PHE A 268 -13.80 -35.17 -6.07
N ILE A 269 -14.11 -35.71 -7.25
CA ILE A 269 -15.34 -36.47 -7.48
C ILE A 269 -15.26 -37.69 -6.56
N VAL A 270 -16.20 -37.79 -5.61
CA VAL A 270 -16.21 -38.86 -4.61
C VAL A 270 -17.23 -39.95 -4.95
N ASP A 271 -17.04 -41.15 -4.40
CA ASP A 271 -17.96 -42.30 -4.59
C ASP A 271 -19.41 -41.92 -4.27
N ASN A 272 -19.63 -41.14 -3.19
CA ASN A 272 -20.93 -40.55 -2.89
C ASN A 272 -20.78 -39.04 -2.65
N MET A 273 -21.35 -38.24 -3.55
CA MET A 273 -21.37 -36.77 -3.43
C MET A 273 -22.18 -36.31 -2.21
N PRO A 274 -21.84 -35.16 -1.60
CA PRO A 274 -22.64 -34.61 -0.52
C PRO A 274 -24.08 -34.33 -0.96
N THR A 275 -25.03 -34.58 -0.07
CA THR A 275 -26.47 -34.37 -0.36
C THR A 275 -27.07 -33.36 0.61
N PHE A 276 -27.94 -32.49 0.10
CA PHE A 276 -28.59 -31.48 0.92
C PHE A 276 -29.84 -32.06 1.57
N LEU A 277 -29.82 -32.25 2.89
CA LEU A 277 -30.91 -32.90 3.65
C LEU A 277 -31.31 -34.27 3.08
N GLY A 278 -30.34 -35.02 2.51
CA GLY A 278 -30.59 -36.30 1.82
C GLY A 278 -31.29 -36.16 0.45
N GLY A 279 -31.55 -34.93 0.00
CA GLY A 279 -32.10 -34.62 -1.31
C GLY A 279 -31.04 -34.30 -2.36
N SER A 280 -31.49 -34.01 -3.58
CA SER A 280 -30.62 -33.63 -4.69
C SER A 280 -30.14 -32.18 -4.60
N VAL A 281 -29.18 -31.81 -5.45
CA VAL A 281 -28.81 -30.41 -5.71
C VAL A 281 -30.02 -29.55 -6.09
N GLY A 282 -31.05 -30.14 -6.71
CA GLY A 282 -32.31 -29.46 -6.99
C GLY A 282 -33.07 -29.04 -5.73
N ALA A 283 -33.10 -29.89 -4.69
CA ALA A 283 -33.70 -29.55 -3.40
C ALA A 283 -32.99 -28.36 -2.74
N PHE A 284 -31.66 -28.32 -2.85
CA PHE A 284 -30.87 -27.18 -2.39
C PHE A 284 -31.17 -25.90 -3.18
N LYS A 285 -31.23 -25.98 -4.51
CA LYS A 285 -31.58 -24.82 -5.34
C LYS A 285 -32.96 -24.26 -4.98
N SER A 286 -33.94 -25.12 -4.74
CA SER A 286 -35.28 -24.71 -4.29
C SER A 286 -35.24 -24.08 -2.88
N TYR A 287 -34.44 -24.63 -1.97
CA TYR A 287 -34.24 -24.05 -0.65
C TYR A 287 -33.66 -22.64 -0.71
N VAL A 288 -32.63 -22.44 -1.53
CA VAL A 288 -32.00 -21.13 -1.73
C VAL A 288 -32.98 -20.18 -2.42
N SER A 289 -33.57 -20.59 -3.54
CA SER A 289 -34.48 -19.75 -4.33
C SER A 289 -35.69 -19.28 -3.54
N SER A 290 -36.25 -20.11 -2.67
CA SER A 290 -37.36 -19.72 -1.78
C SER A 290 -36.98 -18.72 -0.68
N ARG A 291 -35.68 -18.50 -0.44
CA ARG A 291 -35.13 -17.58 0.57
C ARG A 291 -34.37 -16.39 -0.03
N LEU A 292 -34.16 -16.41 -1.34
CA LEU A 292 -33.58 -15.30 -2.08
C LEU A 292 -34.53 -14.11 -2.04
N ARG A 293 -33.99 -12.96 -1.66
CA ARG A 293 -34.63 -11.66 -1.71
C ARG A 293 -33.97 -10.87 -2.81
N TYR A 294 -34.70 -10.64 -3.90
CA TYR A 294 -34.16 -9.87 -5.01
C TYR A 294 -33.82 -8.44 -4.54
N PRO A 295 -32.54 -8.01 -4.57
CA PRO A 295 -32.14 -6.69 -4.06
C PRO A 295 -32.86 -5.56 -4.80
N VAL A 296 -33.37 -4.56 -4.07
CA VAL A 296 -34.14 -3.44 -4.64
C VAL A 296 -33.37 -2.73 -5.76
N ILE A 297 -32.08 -2.45 -5.55
CA ILE A 297 -31.20 -1.80 -6.55
C ILE A 297 -31.10 -2.64 -7.83
N ALA A 298 -31.07 -3.97 -7.71
CA ALA A 298 -31.02 -4.86 -8.87
C ALA A 298 -32.36 -4.93 -9.61
N GLN A 299 -33.48 -4.82 -8.88
CA GLN A 299 -34.81 -4.71 -9.48
C GLN A 299 -34.97 -3.40 -10.25
N GLU A 300 -34.66 -2.26 -9.62
CA GLU A 300 -34.77 -0.92 -10.21
C GLU A 300 -33.91 -0.78 -11.48
N LYS A 301 -32.74 -1.41 -11.50
CA LYS A 301 -31.82 -1.39 -12.64
C LYS A 301 -32.06 -2.51 -13.66
N GLY A 302 -33.07 -3.35 -13.48
CA GLY A 302 -33.36 -4.46 -14.39
C GLY A 302 -32.25 -5.52 -14.47
N ILE A 303 -31.39 -5.63 -13.45
CA ILE A 303 -30.21 -6.50 -13.46
C ILE A 303 -30.66 -7.93 -13.26
N GLN A 304 -30.46 -8.78 -14.26
CA GLN A 304 -30.80 -10.21 -14.28
C GLN A 304 -29.59 -11.03 -14.75
N GLY A 305 -29.57 -12.32 -14.44
CA GLY A 305 -28.54 -13.22 -14.95
C GLY A 305 -28.25 -14.41 -14.06
N ARG A 306 -27.22 -15.18 -14.44
CA ARG A 306 -26.78 -16.39 -13.75
C ARG A 306 -25.52 -16.13 -12.94
N VAL A 307 -25.64 -16.23 -11.62
CA VAL A 307 -24.51 -16.18 -10.69
C VAL A 307 -24.03 -17.61 -10.42
N LEU A 308 -22.72 -17.86 -10.55
CA LEU A 308 -22.12 -19.16 -10.26
C LEU A 308 -21.39 -19.09 -8.92
N VAL A 309 -21.69 -20.01 -8.02
CA VAL A 309 -21.10 -20.06 -6.68
C VAL A 309 -20.41 -21.40 -6.45
N SER A 310 -19.24 -21.36 -5.82
CA SER A 310 -18.54 -22.53 -5.30
C SER A 310 -18.53 -22.52 -3.78
N PHE A 311 -18.54 -23.69 -3.14
CA PHE A 311 -18.35 -23.84 -1.70
C PHE A 311 -17.92 -25.27 -1.34
N ILE A 312 -17.32 -25.45 -0.17
CA ILE A 312 -16.89 -26.77 0.33
C ILE A 312 -17.91 -27.28 1.34
N VAL A 313 -18.38 -28.51 1.18
CA VAL A 313 -19.08 -29.25 2.25
C VAL A 313 -18.03 -30.00 3.04
N ASP A 314 -17.82 -29.63 4.31
CA ASP A 314 -16.82 -30.26 5.16
C ASP A 314 -17.28 -31.61 5.73
N LYS A 315 -16.41 -32.27 6.50
CA LYS A 315 -16.68 -33.57 7.14
C LYS A 315 -17.85 -33.52 8.13
N SER A 316 -18.23 -32.34 8.62
CA SER A 316 -19.37 -32.13 9.51
C SER A 316 -20.68 -31.85 8.75
N GLY A 317 -20.59 -31.68 7.43
CA GLY A 317 -21.71 -31.30 6.57
C GLY A 317 -21.92 -29.78 6.50
N SER A 318 -21.01 -28.98 7.07
CA SER A 318 -21.14 -27.53 7.07
C SER A 318 -20.57 -26.96 5.76
N ILE A 319 -21.21 -25.91 5.25
CA ILE A 319 -20.66 -25.14 4.13
C ILE A 319 -19.47 -24.30 4.63
N LYS A 320 -18.36 -24.36 3.92
CA LYS A 320 -17.14 -23.57 4.13
C LYS A 320 -16.74 -22.85 2.84
N ASN A 321 -16.08 -21.70 2.98
CA ASN A 321 -15.49 -20.91 1.90
C ASN A 321 -16.41 -20.69 0.68
N PRO A 322 -17.63 -20.15 0.85
CA PRO A 322 -18.47 -19.82 -0.29
C PRO A 322 -17.84 -18.70 -1.12
N LYS A 323 -17.68 -18.91 -2.43
CA LYS A 323 -17.03 -18.00 -3.38
C LYS A 323 -17.91 -17.77 -4.61
N ILE A 324 -18.01 -16.53 -5.05
CA ILE A 324 -18.63 -16.20 -6.34
C ILE A 324 -17.60 -16.47 -7.44
N VAL A 325 -17.85 -17.48 -8.25
CA VAL A 325 -16.99 -17.86 -9.39
C VAL A 325 -17.32 -17.02 -10.61
N LYS A 326 -18.60 -16.73 -10.81
CA LYS A 326 -19.07 -15.84 -11.87
C LYS A 326 -20.12 -14.90 -11.30
N SER A 327 -19.74 -13.63 -11.19
CA SER A 327 -20.62 -12.56 -10.76
C SER A 327 -21.46 -12.04 -11.93
N VAL A 328 -22.66 -11.58 -11.61
CA VAL A 328 -23.49 -10.74 -12.49
C VAL A 328 -23.50 -9.31 -11.96
N HIS A 329 -23.71 -9.15 -10.66
CA HIS A 329 -23.68 -7.87 -9.99
C HIS A 329 -23.47 -8.08 -8.47
N PRO A 330 -22.66 -7.23 -7.80
CA PRO A 330 -22.34 -7.42 -6.37
C PRO A 330 -23.54 -7.56 -5.45
N SER A 331 -24.66 -6.88 -5.74
CA SER A 331 -25.86 -7.00 -4.90
C SER A 331 -26.48 -8.40 -4.93
N LEU A 332 -26.40 -9.10 -6.07
CA LEU A 332 -26.91 -10.48 -6.21
C LEU A 332 -25.97 -11.45 -5.50
N ASP A 333 -24.67 -11.21 -5.62
CA ASP A 333 -23.61 -11.97 -4.95
C ASP A 333 -23.78 -11.97 -3.43
N TYR A 334 -23.93 -10.78 -2.82
CA TYR A 334 -24.17 -10.64 -1.38
C TYR A 334 -25.41 -11.40 -0.91
N GLU A 335 -26.48 -11.38 -1.70
CA GLU A 335 -27.72 -12.08 -1.34
C GLU A 335 -27.55 -13.59 -1.37
N ILE A 336 -26.83 -14.14 -2.35
CA ILE A 336 -26.54 -15.58 -2.37
C ILE A 336 -25.69 -15.98 -1.16
N LEU A 337 -24.60 -15.25 -0.90
CA LEU A 337 -23.72 -15.54 0.24
C LEU A 337 -24.50 -15.52 1.57
N ARG A 338 -25.43 -14.56 1.74
CA ARG A 338 -26.33 -14.49 2.90
C ARG A 338 -27.25 -15.72 3.00
N VAL A 339 -27.80 -16.22 1.90
CA VAL A 339 -28.67 -17.41 1.96
C VAL A 339 -27.84 -18.67 2.23
N LEU A 340 -26.63 -18.77 1.67
CA LEU A 340 -25.72 -19.88 1.93
C LEU A 340 -25.34 -19.99 3.42
N SER A 341 -25.14 -18.87 4.10
CA SER A 341 -24.84 -18.86 5.54
C SER A 341 -26.02 -19.32 6.43
N LEU A 342 -27.23 -19.42 5.88
CA LEU A 342 -28.43 -19.89 6.58
C LEU A 342 -28.74 -21.37 6.33
N THR A 343 -27.93 -22.03 5.50
CA THR A 343 -28.20 -23.40 5.08
C THR A 343 -28.00 -24.39 6.24
N PRO A 344 -28.88 -25.39 6.40
CA PRO A 344 -28.65 -26.47 7.34
C PRO A 344 -27.47 -27.34 6.88
N ARG A 345 -26.98 -28.20 7.79
CA ARG A 345 -25.91 -29.15 7.48
C ARG A 345 -26.34 -30.12 6.38
N TRP A 346 -25.44 -30.32 5.44
CA TRP A 346 -25.50 -31.34 4.39
C TRP A 346 -25.11 -32.69 4.96
N ILE A 347 -25.46 -33.76 4.25
CA ILE A 347 -24.84 -35.06 4.43
C ILE A 347 -23.48 -35.01 3.71
N PRO A 348 -22.36 -35.21 4.41
CA PRO A 348 -21.02 -35.14 3.82
C PRO A 348 -20.81 -36.16 2.69
N GLY A 349 -19.84 -35.87 1.82
CA GLY A 349 -19.40 -36.82 0.82
C GLY A 349 -18.60 -37.97 1.43
N THR A 350 -18.58 -39.12 0.76
CA THR A 350 -17.77 -40.28 1.19
C THR A 350 -16.95 -40.87 0.04
N GLN A 351 -15.71 -41.24 0.34
CA GLN A 351 -14.78 -41.92 -0.57
C GLN A 351 -14.23 -43.17 0.11
N LYS A 352 -14.34 -44.34 -0.54
CA LYS A 352 -13.89 -45.63 0.02
C LYS A 352 -14.39 -45.86 1.45
N GLY A 353 -15.63 -45.44 1.72
CA GLY A 353 -16.28 -45.54 3.04
C GLY A 353 -15.83 -44.51 4.09
N ARG A 354 -14.98 -43.53 3.76
CA ARG A 354 -14.55 -42.45 4.67
C ARG A 354 -15.20 -41.12 4.31
N ILE A 355 -15.62 -40.35 5.32
CA ILE A 355 -16.17 -39.00 5.14
C ILE A 355 -15.04 -38.02 4.77
N VAL A 356 -15.23 -37.27 3.69
CA VAL A 356 -14.25 -36.33 3.12
C VAL A 356 -14.90 -34.98 2.78
N PRO A 357 -14.17 -33.86 2.85
CA PRO A 357 -14.66 -32.59 2.36
C PRO A 357 -14.78 -32.60 0.83
N VAL A 358 -15.81 -31.93 0.28
CA VAL A 358 -16.06 -31.92 -1.18
C VAL A 358 -16.47 -30.52 -1.62
N GLU A 359 -15.83 -30.00 -2.68
CA GLU A 359 -16.21 -28.74 -3.31
C GLU A 359 -17.41 -28.93 -4.25
N ILE A 360 -18.38 -28.02 -4.17
CA ILE A 360 -19.61 -28.03 -4.94
C ILE A 360 -19.76 -26.68 -5.64
N MET A 361 -20.05 -26.72 -6.94
CA MET A 361 -20.33 -25.54 -7.75
C MET A 361 -21.78 -25.54 -8.25
N ILE A 362 -22.53 -24.48 -7.96
CA ILE A 362 -23.97 -24.41 -8.25
C ILE A 362 -24.31 -23.04 -8.87
N PRO A 363 -24.99 -23.01 -10.03
CA PRO A 363 -25.52 -21.78 -10.61
C PRO A 363 -26.91 -21.44 -10.04
N PHE A 364 -27.14 -20.15 -9.81
CA PHE A 364 -28.43 -19.56 -9.43
C PHE A 364 -28.87 -18.51 -10.45
N ASP A 365 -30.12 -18.60 -10.90
CA ASP A 365 -30.70 -17.71 -11.89
C ASP A 365 -31.54 -16.62 -11.20
N PHE A 366 -31.23 -15.35 -11.50
CA PHE A 366 -32.01 -14.19 -11.09
C PHE A 366 -32.82 -13.69 -12.28
N ILE A 367 -34.15 -13.83 -12.18
CA ILE A 367 -35.11 -13.44 -13.20
C ILE A 367 -36.15 -12.51 -12.54
N LEU A 368 -36.38 -11.33 -13.12
CA LEU A 368 -37.50 -10.47 -12.71
C LEU A 368 -38.73 -10.95 -13.46
N ASN A 369 -39.71 -11.50 -12.74
CA ASN A 369 -41.01 -11.79 -13.33
C ASN A 369 -41.74 -10.46 -13.56
N SER A 370 -41.85 -10.01 -14.82
CA SER A 370 -42.73 -8.92 -15.22
C SER A 370 -44.17 -9.37 -14.97
N GLY A 371 -44.87 -8.72 -14.04
CA GLY A 371 -46.17 -9.18 -13.53
C GLY A 371 -47.22 -9.49 -14.61
N LEU A 372 -47.61 -10.76 -14.70
CA LEU A 372 -48.96 -11.29 -14.92
C LEU A 372 -49.04 -12.66 -14.21
N PRO A 373 -50.16 -13.05 -13.59
CA PRO A 373 -50.28 -14.31 -12.88
C PRO A 373 -50.45 -15.47 -13.88
N ILE A 374 -49.58 -16.48 -13.84
CA ILE A 374 -49.83 -17.77 -14.46
C ILE A 374 -49.63 -18.89 -13.45
N ASP A 375 -50.79 -19.41 -13.06
CA ASP A 375 -51.16 -20.75 -12.69
C ASP A 375 -50.07 -21.81 -12.49
N SER A 376 -50.13 -22.43 -11.31
CA SER A 376 -49.51 -23.71 -10.99
C SER A 376 -50.12 -24.82 -11.84
N THR A 377 -49.42 -25.32 -12.86
CA THR A 377 -49.51 -26.72 -13.31
C THR A 377 -48.46 -27.05 -14.39
N ASN A 378 -47.73 -28.14 -14.19
CA ASN A 378 -47.04 -28.94 -15.20
C ASN A 378 -46.00 -28.25 -16.11
N ARG A 379 -44.78 -28.06 -15.58
CA ARG A 379 -43.58 -28.52 -16.30
C ARG A 379 -42.91 -29.59 -15.46
N GLN A 380 -43.15 -30.85 -15.80
CA GLN A 380 -42.22 -31.92 -15.42
C GLN A 380 -40.91 -31.66 -16.15
N THR A 381 -40.01 -30.90 -15.52
CA THR A 381 -38.59 -30.88 -15.93
C THR A 381 -38.06 -32.30 -15.78
N SER A 382 -37.68 -32.89 -16.90
CA SER A 382 -37.32 -34.30 -16.97
C SER A 382 -36.00 -34.54 -16.22
N LYS A 383 -35.81 -35.77 -15.74
CA LYS A 383 -34.57 -36.24 -15.13
C LYS A 383 -33.36 -36.09 -16.08
N ALA A 384 -33.58 -36.06 -17.40
CA ALA A 384 -32.56 -35.94 -18.43
C ALA A 384 -32.01 -34.51 -18.62
N ASP A 385 -32.76 -33.47 -18.24
CA ASP A 385 -32.28 -32.08 -18.30
C ASP A 385 -31.25 -31.75 -17.19
N PHE A 386 -31.09 -32.65 -16.21
CA PHE A 386 -30.27 -32.44 -15.01
C PHE A 386 -29.01 -33.30 -14.92
N ASP A 387 -28.83 -34.29 -15.79
CA ASP A 387 -27.66 -35.19 -15.74
C ASP A 387 -26.35 -34.57 -16.31
N VAL A 388 -26.37 -33.32 -16.83
CA VAL A 388 -25.29 -32.80 -17.71
C VAL A 388 -24.47 -31.61 -17.16
N PHE A 389 -24.45 -31.35 -15.84
CA PHE A 389 -23.44 -30.40 -15.29
C PHE A 389 -22.40 -31.04 -14.36
N VAL A 390 -22.34 -32.37 -14.33
CA VAL A 390 -21.20 -33.14 -13.79
C VAL A 390 -20.42 -33.87 -14.91
N GLN A 391 -20.85 -33.75 -16.18
CA GLN A 391 -20.23 -34.46 -17.31
C GLN A 391 -19.85 -33.52 -18.47
N ASN A 392 -18.95 -32.57 -18.22
CA ASN A 392 -18.29 -31.83 -19.30
C ASN A 392 -16.80 -32.19 -19.29
N ASP A 393 -16.40 -33.07 -20.22
CA ASP A 393 -15.07 -33.67 -20.32
C ASP A 393 -13.93 -32.64 -20.40
N SER A 394 -14.19 -31.42 -20.87
CA SER A 394 -13.19 -30.34 -20.94
C SER A 394 -12.88 -29.68 -19.59
N VAL A 395 -13.84 -29.67 -18.67
CA VAL A 395 -13.62 -29.24 -17.27
C VAL A 395 -12.93 -30.38 -16.52
N ILE A 396 -13.40 -31.62 -16.68
CA ILE A 396 -12.79 -32.79 -16.06
C ILE A 396 -11.33 -32.96 -16.49
N GLN A 397 -10.97 -32.80 -17.76
CA GLN A 397 -9.55 -32.87 -18.19
C GLN A 397 -8.66 -31.76 -17.59
N LYS A 398 -9.25 -30.61 -17.23
CA LYS A 398 -8.54 -29.53 -16.52
C LYS A 398 -8.35 -29.87 -15.03
N TYR A 399 -9.32 -30.55 -14.42
CA TYR A 399 -9.30 -30.97 -13.01
C TYR A 399 -8.52 -32.29 -12.78
N GLU A 400 -8.59 -33.26 -13.69
CA GLU A 400 -7.81 -34.52 -13.63
C GLU A 400 -6.31 -34.28 -13.82
N LYS A 401 -5.93 -33.26 -14.60
CA LYS A 401 -4.52 -32.81 -14.69
C LYS A 401 -4.02 -32.12 -13.41
N GLN A 402 -4.91 -31.76 -12.49
CA GLN A 402 -4.58 -31.13 -11.20
C GLN A 402 -4.59 -32.12 -10.02
N ASN A 403 -4.73 -33.43 -10.25
CA ASN A 403 -4.58 -34.49 -9.24
C ASN A 403 -3.11 -34.72 -8.82
N GLN A 404 -2.38 -33.66 -8.52
CA GLN A 404 -1.06 -33.73 -7.89
C GLN A 404 -1.20 -33.23 -6.45
N LEU A 405 -0.66 -33.97 -5.48
CA LEU A 405 -0.48 -33.50 -4.10
C LEU A 405 0.05 -32.05 -4.14
N PHE A 406 -0.77 -31.07 -3.77
CA PHE A 406 -0.30 -29.70 -3.63
C PHE A 406 0.36 -29.57 -2.27
N LYS A 407 1.69 -29.50 -2.26
CA LYS A 407 2.40 -29.01 -1.08
C LYS A 407 2.15 -27.50 -1.00
N GLU A 408 1.45 -27.06 0.02
CA GLU A 408 1.37 -25.63 0.33
C GLU A 408 2.46 -25.29 1.33
N PHE A 409 3.28 -24.32 0.96
CA PHE A 409 4.40 -23.89 1.78
C PHE A 409 3.95 -22.76 2.70
N TYR A 410 3.87 -23.03 4.00
CA TYR A 410 3.50 -22.03 4.99
C TYR A 410 4.72 -21.63 5.82
N LEU A 411 4.93 -20.33 5.93
CA LEU A 411 5.80 -19.76 6.95
C LEU A 411 4.95 -19.46 8.18
N ARG A 412 5.37 -19.96 9.35
CA ARG A 412 4.61 -19.83 10.60
C ARG A 412 5.16 -18.72 11.48
N THR A 413 4.27 -17.95 12.11
CA THR A 413 4.65 -16.87 13.04
C THR A 413 3.60 -16.61 14.11
N ASN A 414 4.07 -16.16 15.27
CA ASN A 414 3.23 -15.61 16.33
C ASN A 414 3.23 -14.07 16.36
N LYS A 415 3.78 -13.42 15.31
CA LYS A 415 3.84 -11.96 15.20
C LYS A 415 2.68 -11.42 14.36
N MET A 416 2.23 -10.23 14.74
CA MET A 416 1.26 -9.39 14.03
C MET A 416 1.94 -8.07 13.64
N GLY A 417 1.28 -7.26 12.82
CA GLY A 417 1.84 -6.02 12.27
C GLY A 417 2.58 -6.27 10.96
N TRP A 418 3.72 -5.60 10.78
CA TRP A 418 4.56 -5.77 9.59
C TRP A 418 5.22 -7.15 9.55
N ILE A 419 4.85 -7.95 8.57
CA ILE A 419 5.39 -9.28 8.29
C ILE A 419 5.90 -9.31 6.86
N ASN A 420 7.07 -9.89 6.64
CA ASN A 420 7.69 -9.93 5.32
C ASN A 420 8.27 -11.32 5.03
N CYS A 421 8.28 -11.73 3.76
CA CYS A 421 8.77 -13.03 3.30
C CYS A 421 9.84 -12.82 2.25
N ASP A 422 11.09 -12.83 2.71
CA ASP A 422 12.23 -12.41 1.91
C ASP A 422 13.39 -13.38 2.09
N LYS A 423 14.45 -13.24 1.29
CA LYS A 423 15.73 -13.90 1.54
C LYS A 423 16.86 -12.89 1.46
N PHE A 424 17.92 -13.13 2.22
CA PHE A 424 19.13 -12.33 2.09
C PHE A 424 19.70 -12.51 0.68
N TYR A 425 19.97 -11.38 0.02
CA TYR A 425 20.63 -11.39 -1.27
C TYR A 425 22.14 -11.33 -1.06
N TYR A 426 22.82 -12.44 -1.31
CA TYR A 426 24.26 -12.56 -1.08
C TYR A 426 25.07 -12.21 -2.34
N TYR A 427 26.05 -11.33 -2.19
CA TYR A 427 26.93 -10.87 -3.25
C TYR A 427 28.35 -10.67 -2.71
N GLN A 428 29.36 -10.94 -3.54
CA GLN A 428 30.76 -10.93 -3.09
C GLN A 428 31.41 -9.55 -3.15
N ASN A 429 31.07 -8.74 -4.17
CA ASN A 429 31.69 -7.45 -4.38
C ASN A 429 30.74 -6.33 -3.96
N LYS A 430 31.09 -5.63 -2.88
CA LYS A 430 30.35 -4.47 -2.37
C LYS A 430 31.00 -3.19 -2.90
N LYS A 431 30.17 -2.24 -3.34
CA LYS A 431 30.60 -0.88 -3.72
C LYS A 431 29.60 0.14 -3.20
N ASP A 432 30.00 1.40 -3.25
CA ASP A 432 29.16 2.53 -2.84
C ASP A 432 28.77 3.35 -4.08
N ILE A 433 27.54 3.87 -4.09
CA ILE A 433 27.13 4.93 -5.02
C ILE A 433 27.04 6.23 -4.25
N LYS A 434 27.57 7.31 -4.85
CA LYS A 434 27.52 8.66 -4.30
C LYS A 434 26.80 9.57 -5.29
N ILE A 435 25.67 10.10 -4.84
CA ILE A 435 24.89 11.08 -5.58
C ILE A 435 25.25 12.45 -5.03
N HIS A 436 25.79 13.30 -5.88
CA HIS A 436 25.99 14.70 -5.58
C HIS A 436 24.70 15.43 -5.90
N THR A 437 24.20 16.21 -4.98
CA THR A 437 22.96 16.94 -5.18
C THR A 437 23.17 18.35 -4.71
N LYS A 438 22.56 19.33 -5.37
CA LYS A 438 22.62 20.72 -4.89
C LYS A 438 21.98 20.87 -3.50
N THR A 439 21.11 19.93 -3.13
CA THR A 439 20.45 19.87 -1.82
C THR A 439 20.29 18.41 -1.40
N VAL A 440 20.70 18.03 -0.19
CA VAL A 440 20.47 16.65 0.31
C VAL A 440 19.02 16.35 0.69
N ALA A 441 18.14 17.36 0.59
CA ALA A 441 16.73 17.22 0.92
C ALA A 441 15.93 16.58 -0.23
N GLY A 442 15.23 15.49 0.09
CA GLY A 442 14.47 14.66 -0.84
C GLY A 442 14.46 13.20 -0.40
N ASN A 443 13.51 12.42 -0.91
CA ASN A 443 13.50 10.97 -0.73
C ASN A 443 14.17 10.32 -1.94
N TYR A 444 15.13 9.44 -1.68
CA TYR A 444 15.83 8.69 -2.71
C TYR A 444 15.70 7.20 -2.44
N TYR A 445 15.61 6.43 -3.52
CA TYR A 445 15.55 4.98 -3.46
C TYR A 445 16.48 4.40 -4.52
N ALA A 446 17.21 3.36 -4.14
CA ALA A 446 17.90 2.45 -5.03
C ALA A 446 17.04 1.22 -5.23
N ILE A 447 16.68 0.94 -6.48
CA ILE A 447 15.86 -0.20 -6.88
C ILE A 447 16.72 -1.16 -7.69
N PHE A 448 16.81 -2.38 -7.20
CA PHE A 448 17.53 -3.46 -7.85
C PHE A 448 16.52 -4.42 -8.48
N ASN A 449 16.38 -4.35 -9.80
CA ASN A 449 15.35 -5.10 -10.51
C ASN A 449 15.58 -6.62 -10.46
N GLU A 450 16.83 -7.09 -10.52
CA GLU A 450 17.15 -8.53 -10.53
C GLU A 450 16.66 -9.23 -9.27
N ASN A 451 16.85 -8.61 -8.11
CA ASN A 451 16.43 -9.13 -6.81
C ASN A 451 15.24 -8.38 -6.21
N ARG A 452 14.50 -7.61 -7.02
CA ARG A 452 13.28 -6.87 -6.63
C ARG A 452 13.43 -6.11 -5.31
N SER A 453 14.58 -5.49 -5.11
CA SER A 453 14.96 -4.91 -3.82
C SER A 453 14.88 -3.39 -3.86
N ILE A 454 14.46 -2.80 -2.74
CA ILE A 454 14.34 -1.36 -2.53
C ILE A 454 15.21 -0.98 -1.33
N MET A 455 16.13 -0.06 -1.55
CA MET A 455 17.05 0.43 -0.53
C MET A 455 16.96 1.95 -0.43
N ARG A 456 17.02 2.48 0.78
CA ARG A 456 17.22 3.91 1.00
C ARG A 456 18.69 4.26 1.18
N PRO A 457 19.07 5.54 0.97
CA PRO A 457 20.41 5.97 1.29
C PRO A 457 20.71 5.71 2.76
N ASN A 458 21.89 5.17 3.01
CA ASN A 458 22.39 4.87 4.36
C ASN A 458 23.52 5.84 4.77
N SER A 459 23.73 6.89 3.99
CA SER A 459 24.71 7.95 4.26
C SER A 459 24.23 9.28 3.69
N TYR A 460 24.26 10.32 4.51
CA TYR A 460 23.92 11.69 4.12
C TYR A 460 25.02 12.63 4.62
N ASN A 461 25.66 13.36 3.70
CA ASN A 461 26.64 14.38 4.03
C ASN A 461 26.16 15.74 3.54
N ILE A 462 25.62 16.53 4.46
CA ILE A 462 25.10 17.87 4.19
C ILE A 462 26.19 18.82 3.68
N LYS A 463 27.40 18.75 4.24
CA LYS A 463 28.50 19.69 3.91
C LYS A 463 29.03 19.49 2.50
N SER A 464 29.21 18.24 2.09
CA SER A 464 29.64 17.91 0.72
C SER A 464 28.47 17.73 -0.24
N GLN A 465 27.24 17.83 0.26
CA GLN A 465 25.99 17.58 -0.45
C GLN A 465 25.93 16.23 -1.17
N ILE A 466 26.37 15.18 -0.47
CA ILE A 466 26.42 13.81 -0.99
C ILE A 466 25.39 12.94 -0.30
N ILE A 467 24.66 12.17 -1.09
CA ILE A 467 23.78 11.08 -0.66
C ILE A 467 24.45 9.76 -1.08
N GLY A 468 24.62 8.84 -0.13
CA GLY A 468 25.35 7.59 -0.31
C GLY A 468 24.46 6.36 -0.17
N PHE A 469 24.60 5.44 -1.13
CA PHE A 469 24.11 4.08 -1.06
C PHE A 469 25.32 3.16 -0.91
N ASN A 470 25.65 2.85 0.34
CA ASN A 470 26.85 2.08 0.66
C ASN A 470 26.55 0.58 0.69
N ASN A 471 27.56 -0.24 0.42
CA ASN A 471 27.49 -1.69 0.48
C ASN A 471 26.44 -2.30 -0.47
N ILE A 472 26.42 -1.88 -1.73
CA ILE A 472 25.50 -2.43 -2.73
C ILE A 472 26.22 -3.38 -3.71
N PRO A 473 25.50 -4.27 -4.42
CA PRO A 473 26.11 -5.26 -5.32
C PRO A 473 26.71 -4.58 -6.55
N SER A 474 28.01 -4.77 -6.79
CA SER A 474 28.75 -4.00 -7.81
C SER A 474 28.54 -4.47 -9.26
N ASN A 475 27.93 -5.64 -9.46
CA ASN A 475 27.84 -6.33 -10.74
C ASN A 475 26.47 -6.17 -11.43
N GLN A 476 25.52 -5.50 -10.79
CA GLN A 476 24.21 -5.23 -11.37
C GLN A 476 24.00 -3.73 -11.54
N LYS A 477 23.17 -3.41 -12.54
CA LYS A 477 22.65 -2.06 -12.69
C LYS A 477 21.65 -1.79 -11.55
N VAL A 478 21.63 -0.55 -11.11
CA VAL A 478 20.67 -0.07 -10.11
C VAL A 478 19.94 1.14 -10.67
N MET A 479 18.63 1.14 -10.49
CA MET A 479 17.82 2.30 -10.79
C MET A 479 17.74 3.17 -9.55
N ILE A 480 18.20 4.41 -9.68
CA ILE A 480 17.98 5.42 -8.65
C ILE A 480 16.76 6.22 -9.04
N ILE A 481 15.86 6.39 -8.08
CA ILE A 481 14.77 7.37 -8.17
C ILE A 481 14.87 8.37 -7.02
N GLY A 482 14.45 9.60 -7.28
CA GLY A 482 14.43 10.66 -6.29
C GLY A 482 13.15 11.49 -6.40
N PHE A 483 12.62 11.89 -5.25
CA PHE A 483 11.44 12.74 -5.12
C PHE A 483 11.73 13.89 -4.18
N LYS A 484 11.24 15.08 -4.53
CA LYS A 484 11.20 16.22 -3.60
C LYS A 484 9.94 17.03 -3.84
N ILE A 485 9.43 17.65 -2.78
CA ILE A 485 8.31 18.61 -2.88
C ILE A 485 8.88 20.00 -2.63
N ILE A 486 8.66 20.90 -3.58
CA ILE A 486 9.02 22.31 -3.48
C ILE A 486 7.75 23.09 -3.74
N ASN A 487 7.30 23.89 -2.76
CA ASN A 487 6.08 24.70 -2.84
C ASN A 487 4.83 23.90 -3.27
N ASP A 488 4.63 22.72 -2.67
CA ASP A 488 3.56 21.76 -2.98
C ASP A 488 3.59 21.16 -4.41
N GLU A 489 4.66 21.42 -5.16
CA GLU A 489 4.91 20.82 -6.47
C GLU A 489 5.84 19.62 -6.34
N VAL A 490 5.52 18.53 -7.03
CA VAL A 490 6.31 17.30 -7.02
C VAL A 490 7.40 17.39 -8.08
N TYR A 491 8.62 17.10 -7.67
CA TYR A 491 9.76 16.96 -8.56
C TYR A 491 10.27 15.52 -8.49
N PHE A 492 10.55 14.95 -9.66
CA PHE A 492 11.01 13.59 -9.82
C PHE A 492 12.33 13.56 -10.58
N THR A 493 13.14 12.55 -10.31
CA THR A 493 14.33 12.21 -11.09
C THR A 493 14.47 10.70 -11.09
N SER A 494 14.99 10.16 -12.19
CA SER A 494 15.31 8.74 -12.30
C SER A 494 16.48 8.54 -13.23
N PHE A 495 17.39 7.65 -12.88
CA PHE A 495 18.51 7.27 -13.73
C PHE A 495 19.00 5.87 -13.38
N GLU A 496 19.51 5.16 -14.38
CA GLU A 496 20.16 3.88 -14.20
C GLU A 496 21.67 4.09 -14.09
N THR A 497 22.32 3.42 -13.14
CA THR A 497 23.76 3.54 -12.93
C THR A 497 24.38 2.21 -12.49
N ASN A 498 25.72 2.14 -12.51
CA ASN A 498 26.51 1.04 -12.00
C ASN A 498 27.39 1.53 -10.83
N PRO A 499 27.67 0.70 -9.81
CA PRO A 499 28.46 1.13 -8.64
C PRO A 499 29.96 1.41 -8.88
N ASN A 500 30.39 1.72 -10.11
CA ASN A 500 31.80 1.76 -10.53
C ASN A 500 32.47 3.16 -10.48
N ASN A 501 32.13 4.01 -9.50
CA ASN A 501 32.70 5.35 -9.26
C ASN A 501 32.26 6.45 -10.24
N GLU A 502 30.95 6.73 -10.29
CA GLU A 502 30.48 7.99 -10.87
C GLU A 502 29.83 8.85 -9.78
N THR A 503 30.23 10.11 -9.76
CA THR A 503 29.51 11.19 -9.11
C THR A 503 28.35 11.54 -10.01
N TYR A 504 27.12 11.43 -9.50
CA TYR A 504 25.93 11.74 -10.29
C TYR A 504 25.23 12.98 -9.74
N GLU A 505 24.88 13.92 -10.62
CA GLU A 505 24.02 15.06 -10.31
C GLU A 505 22.61 14.86 -10.88
N PRO A 506 21.57 14.69 -10.04
CA PRO A 506 20.22 14.42 -10.50
C PRO A 506 19.55 15.64 -11.12
N GLY A 507 19.13 15.48 -12.38
CA GLY A 507 18.20 16.38 -13.04
C GLY A 507 16.78 16.14 -12.53
N PHE A 508 16.32 16.99 -11.63
CA PHE A 508 14.92 16.98 -11.19
C PHE A 508 14.05 17.75 -12.17
N GLU A 509 12.97 17.11 -12.58
CA GLU A 509 11.91 17.72 -13.38
C GLU A 509 10.62 17.79 -12.55
N LYS A 510 9.85 18.86 -12.75
CA LYS A 510 8.52 18.97 -12.16
C LYS A 510 7.59 17.98 -12.86
N VAL A 511 6.82 17.23 -12.08
CA VAL A 511 5.85 16.25 -12.59
C VAL A 511 4.52 16.40 -11.86
N ASP A 512 3.43 16.15 -12.58
CA ASP A 512 2.14 15.92 -11.92
C ASP A 512 1.95 14.44 -11.52
N LYS A 513 0.80 14.12 -10.93
CA LYS A 513 0.51 12.76 -10.44
C LYS A 513 0.39 11.74 -11.58
N GLU A 514 -0.21 12.12 -12.71
CA GLU A 514 -0.43 11.22 -13.84
C GLU A 514 0.88 10.94 -14.58
N GLU A 515 1.68 11.98 -14.79
CA GLU A 515 3.04 11.90 -15.34
C GLU A 515 3.95 11.05 -14.46
N LEU A 516 3.89 11.23 -13.14
CA LEU A 516 4.70 10.43 -12.22
C LEU A 516 4.36 8.94 -12.31
N VAL A 517 3.06 8.60 -12.32
CA VAL A 517 2.62 7.21 -12.48
C VAL A 517 3.07 6.65 -13.84
N ALA A 518 2.97 7.42 -14.91
CA ALA A 518 3.43 7.00 -16.23
C ALA A 518 4.94 6.77 -16.28
N LYS A 519 5.73 7.65 -15.65
CA LYS A 519 7.19 7.51 -15.54
C LYS A 519 7.57 6.27 -14.74
N MET A 520 6.98 6.06 -13.56
CA MET A 520 7.19 4.85 -12.75
C MET A 520 6.92 3.57 -13.58
N LYS A 521 5.78 3.50 -14.27
CA LYS A 521 5.45 2.37 -15.15
C LYS A 521 6.47 2.16 -16.28
N SER A 522 6.96 3.24 -16.89
CA SER A 522 7.96 3.16 -17.97
C SER A 522 9.30 2.59 -17.50
N LEU A 523 9.59 2.70 -16.21
CA LEU A 523 10.78 2.17 -15.56
C LEU A 523 10.65 0.69 -15.18
N GLY A 524 9.51 0.06 -15.52
CA GLY A 524 9.19 -1.30 -15.08
C GLY A 524 8.78 -1.38 -13.61
N LEU A 525 8.39 -0.25 -13.03
CA LEU A 525 7.88 -0.14 -11.67
C LEU A 525 6.35 -0.17 -11.70
#